data_AF-A0A4Q3YPF5-F1
#
_entry.id   AF-A0A4Q3YPF5-F1
#
_cell.length_a   1.000
_cell.length_b   1.000
_cell.length_c   1.000
_cell.angle_alpha   90.00
_cell.angle_beta   90.00
_cell.angle_gamma   90.00
#
_symmetry.space_group_name_H-M   'P 1'
#
loop_
_entity.id
_entity.type
_entity.pdbx_description
1 polymer ?
#
loop_
_entity_poly.entity_id
_entity_poly.type
_entity_poly.pdbx_seq_one_letter_code
_entity_poly.pdbx_strand_id
1 'polypeptide(L)'
;MESYVWNCRERRDQYLAGRILAAETGAGDWVQWASDTLIQDLELYDDPRQGVGSWLAADEADIANELGEILWRGVGADPFCASKRIAENGVAFRLIASKLVERIKANGRGAVV
;
A
#
# COMPACT_ATOMS: atom_id res chain seq x y z
N MET A 1 -4.94 13.16 -20.26
CA MET A 1 -4.24 12.29 -19.29
C MET A 1 -2.89 12.91 -19.05
N GLU A 2 -2.66 13.49 -17.87
CA GLU A 2 -1.30 13.91 -17.49
C GLU A 2 -0.45 12.64 -17.35
N SER A 3 0.59 12.51 -18.16
CA SER A 3 1.57 11.44 -18.02
C SER A 3 2.45 11.75 -16.81
N TYR A 4 2.10 11.21 -15.65
CA TYR A 4 2.96 11.32 -14.48
C TYR A 4 4.21 10.48 -14.72
N VAL A 5 5.38 11.12 -14.67
CA VAL A 5 6.67 10.45 -14.68
C VAL A 5 6.93 9.95 -13.27
N TRP A 6 6.98 8.64 -13.10
CA TRP A 6 7.34 8.00 -11.84
C TRP A 6 8.86 7.91 -11.78
N ASN A 7 9.49 8.51 -10.76
CA ASN A 7 10.95 8.48 -10.66
C ASN A 7 11.49 7.12 -10.19
N CYS A 8 10.67 6.30 -9.53
CA CYS A 8 10.99 4.92 -9.21
C CYS A 8 9.76 4.01 -9.33
N ARG A 9 10.02 2.71 -9.50
CA ARG A 9 8.98 1.70 -9.72
C ARG A 9 8.21 1.43 -8.42
N GLU A 10 8.91 1.46 -7.30
CA GLU A 10 8.42 1.17 -5.96
C GLU A 10 7.34 2.17 -5.55
N ARG A 11 7.57 3.47 -5.78
CA ARG A 11 6.57 4.52 -5.49
C ARG A 11 5.33 4.42 -6.37
N ARG A 12 5.49 4.03 -7.64
CA ARG A 12 4.36 3.76 -8.53
C ARG A 12 3.53 2.59 -8.00
N ASP A 13 4.21 1.49 -7.69
CA ASP A 13 3.57 0.24 -7.30
C ASP A 13 2.88 0.41 -5.93
N GLN A 14 3.48 1.15 -4.98
CA GLN A 14 2.85 1.60 -3.73
C GLN A 14 1.57 2.41 -3.97
N TYR A 15 1.62 3.41 -4.85
CA TYR A 15 0.45 4.24 -5.14
C TYR A 15 -0.68 3.44 -5.79
N LEU A 16 -0.36 2.56 -6.73
CA LEU A 16 -1.34 1.72 -7.41
C LEU A 16 -1.97 0.71 -6.45
N ALA A 17 -1.16 0.03 -5.64
CA ALA A 17 -1.63 -0.87 -4.61
C ALA A 17 -2.53 -0.13 -3.61
N GLY A 18 -2.06 1.00 -3.06
CA GLY A 18 -2.85 1.83 -2.15
C GLY A 18 -4.18 2.30 -2.75
N ARG A 19 -4.22 2.64 -4.04
CA ARG A 19 -5.47 3.01 -4.72
C ARG A 19 -6.45 1.86 -4.88
N ILE A 20 -5.96 0.68 -5.23
CA ILE A 20 -6.80 -0.52 -5.35
C ILE A 20 -7.40 -0.86 -3.99
N LEU A 21 -6.58 -0.77 -2.94
CA LEU A 21 -6.95 -1.09 -1.58
C LEU A 21 -7.88 -0.03 -0.95
N ALA A 22 -7.77 1.23 -1.38
CA ALA A 22 -8.69 2.31 -1.00
C ALA A 22 -10.05 2.20 -1.70
N ALA A 23 -10.12 1.53 -2.86
CA ALA A 23 -11.35 1.39 -3.62
C ALA A 23 -12.32 0.39 -2.96
N GLU A 24 -13.62 0.66 -3.08
CA GLU A 24 -14.68 -0.26 -2.62
C GLU A 24 -14.92 -1.42 -3.61
N THR A 25 -14.12 -1.51 -4.66
CA THR A 25 -14.30 -2.51 -5.71
C THR A 25 -13.86 -3.87 -5.21
N GLY A 26 -14.83 -4.76 -4.91
CA GLY A 26 -14.64 -6.13 -4.42
C GLY A 26 -14.02 -7.11 -5.43
N ALA A 27 -13.10 -6.64 -6.29
CA ALA A 27 -12.39 -7.50 -7.22
C ALA A 27 -11.21 -8.15 -6.48
N GLY A 28 -11.48 -9.32 -5.88
CA GLY A 28 -10.56 -10.04 -5.00
C GLY A 28 -9.15 -10.24 -5.55
N ASP A 29 -9.01 -10.47 -6.86
CA ASP A 29 -7.70 -10.65 -7.52
C ASP A 29 -6.83 -9.38 -7.43
N TRP A 30 -7.43 -8.20 -7.58
CA TRP A 30 -6.71 -6.92 -7.48
C TRP A 30 -6.34 -6.61 -6.03
N VAL A 31 -7.23 -6.94 -5.08
CA VAL A 31 -6.97 -6.79 -3.65
C VAL A 31 -5.83 -7.73 -3.21
N GLN A 32 -5.82 -8.96 -3.71
CA GLN A 32 -4.75 -9.93 -3.47
C GLN A 32 -3.42 -9.39 -4.02
N TRP A 33 -3.38 -9.00 -5.29
CA TRP A 33 -2.18 -8.42 -5.91
C TRP A 33 -1.66 -7.22 -5.11
N ALA A 34 -2.55 -6.30 -4.73
CA ALA A 34 -2.15 -5.10 -4.01
C ALA A 34 -1.66 -5.41 -2.58
N SER A 35 -2.25 -6.39 -1.91
CA SER A 35 -1.80 -6.82 -0.58
C SER A 35 -0.44 -7.53 -0.67
N ASP A 36 -0.24 -8.41 -1.64
CA ASP A 36 1.03 -9.09 -1.88
C ASP A 36 2.13 -8.10 -2.27
N THR A 37 1.82 -7.12 -3.14
CA THR A 37 2.76 -6.05 -3.51
C THR A 37 3.23 -5.27 -2.29
N LEU A 38 2.32 -4.93 -1.37
CA LEU A 38 2.66 -4.17 -0.17
C LEU A 38 3.44 -4.99 0.87
N ILE A 39 3.04 -6.24 1.10
CA ILE A 39 3.63 -7.08 2.17
C ILE A 39 4.94 -7.72 1.72
N GLN A 40 4.97 -8.26 0.50
CA GLN A 40 6.06 -9.09 -0.01
C GLN A 40 7.00 -8.30 -0.92
N ASP A 41 6.48 -7.60 -1.93
CA ASP A 41 7.34 -6.93 -2.91
C ASP A 41 7.96 -5.64 -2.38
N LEU A 42 7.26 -4.94 -1.48
CA LEU A 42 7.72 -3.71 -0.84
C LEU A 42 8.13 -3.92 0.62
N GLU A 43 8.12 -5.18 1.09
CA GLU A 43 8.64 -5.63 2.39
C GLU A 43 8.21 -4.79 3.62
N LEU A 44 6.99 -4.24 3.64
CA LEU A 44 6.50 -3.39 4.74
C LEU A 44 6.56 -4.04 6.15
N TYR A 45 6.77 -5.36 6.22
CA TYR A 45 6.79 -6.11 7.47
C TYR A 45 8.16 -6.69 7.85
N ASP A 46 9.01 -7.08 6.89
CA ASP A 46 10.22 -7.88 7.18
C ASP A 46 11.54 -7.10 7.06
N ASP A 47 11.46 -5.78 6.89
CA ASP A 47 12.63 -5.01 6.57
C ASP A 47 13.06 -3.98 7.64
N PRO A 48 14.21 -4.18 8.32
CA PRO A 48 14.80 -3.18 9.20
C PRO A 48 15.55 -2.02 8.50
N ARG A 49 15.66 -1.95 7.15
CA ARG A 49 16.25 -0.81 6.34
C ARG A 49 16.35 -0.97 4.80
N GLN A 50 16.20 -2.17 4.22
CA GLN A 50 16.14 -2.59 2.80
C GLN A 50 15.16 -1.81 1.89
N GLY A 51 15.60 -0.65 1.41
CA GLY A 51 17.01 -0.43 1.17
C GLY A 51 17.27 0.99 0.80
N VAL A 52 18.21 1.58 1.56
CA VAL A 52 19.04 2.72 1.19
C VAL A 52 18.35 3.67 0.21
N GLY A 53 17.47 4.50 0.77
CA GLY A 53 17.17 5.83 0.27
C GLY A 53 15.95 5.96 -0.66
N SER A 54 14.99 6.75 -0.16
CA SER A 54 14.53 7.95 -0.86
C SER A 54 13.25 7.86 -1.72
N TRP A 55 12.38 6.85 -1.52
CA TRP A 55 11.08 6.83 -2.22
C TRP A 55 9.84 7.00 -1.35
N LEU A 56 9.95 6.83 -0.02
CA LEU A 56 8.91 7.20 0.96
C LEU A 56 9.33 8.46 1.69
N ALA A 57 8.40 9.41 1.80
CA ALA A 57 8.58 10.52 2.73
C ALA A 57 8.43 10.04 4.17
N ALA A 58 9.06 10.75 5.11
CA ALA A 58 8.98 10.39 6.53
C ALA A 58 7.54 10.29 7.04
N ASP A 59 6.65 11.15 6.55
CA ASP A 59 5.22 11.17 6.91
C ASP A 59 4.36 10.14 6.15
N GLU A 60 4.92 9.50 5.12
CA GLU A 60 4.30 8.36 4.44
C GLU A 60 4.71 7.05 5.07
N ALA A 61 5.95 6.95 5.57
CA ALA A 61 6.48 5.75 6.21
C ALA A 61 5.63 5.31 7.40
N ASP A 62 5.20 6.26 8.25
CA ASP A 62 4.33 5.95 9.40
C ASP A 62 2.98 5.36 8.96
N ILE A 63 2.39 5.91 7.89
CA ILE A 63 1.10 5.46 7.36
C ILE A 63 1.25 4.12 6.63
N ALA A 64 2.36 3.92 5.92
CA ALA A 64 2.67 2.67 5.25
C ALA A 64 2.91 1.54 6.26
N ASN A 65 3.57 1.82 7.38
CA ASN A 65 3.74 0.88 8.49
C ASN A 65 2.39 0.50 9.12
N GLU A 66 1.54 1.50 9.42
CA GLU A 66 0.18 1.24 9.94
C GLU A 66 -0.64 0.36 8.98
N LEU A 67 -0.53 0.61 7.67
CA LEU A 67 -1.18 -0.19 6.63
C LEU A 67 -0.64 -1.63 6.59
N GLY A 68 0.68 -1.79 6.66
CA GLY A 68 1.36 -3.09 6.71
C GLY A 68 0.95 -3.93 7.91
N GLU A 69 0.86 -3.34 9.10
CA GLU A 69 0.41 -4.06 10.31
C GLU A 69 -1.01 -4.61 10.18
N ILE A 70 -1.93 -3.82 9.61
CA ILE A 70 -3.33 -4.23 9.46
C ILE A 70 -3.45 -5.35 8.42
N LEU A 71 -2.71 -5.24 7.32
CA LEU A 71 -2.63 -6.30 6.30
C LEU A 71 -2.09 -7.59 6.90
N TRP A 72 -0.99 -7.51 7.63
CA TRP A 72 -0.36 -8.67 8.24
C TRP A 72 -1.26 -9.35 9.26
N ARG A 73 -1.95 -8.59 10.13
CA ARG A 73 -2.95 -9.15 11.04
C ARG A 73 -4.08 -9.85 10.29
N GLY A 74 -4.50 -9.30 9.14
CA GLY A 74 -5.50 -9.91 8.26
C GLY A 74 -5.05 -11.24 7.66
N VAL A 75 -3.82 -11.28 7.14
CA VAL A 75 -3.21 -12.48 6.54
C VAL A 75 -2.90 -13.54 7.60
N GLY A 76 -2.28 -13.16 8.72
CA GLY A 76 -1.93 -14.09 9.80
C GLY A 76 -3.13 -14.73 10.48
N ALA A 77 -4.30 -14.09 10.46
CA ALA A 77 -5.53 -14.67 11.00
C ALA A 77 -6.12 -15.78 10.12
N ASP A 78 -6.06 -15.62 8.79
CA ASP A 78 -6.44 -16.65 7.81
C ASP A 78 -5.90 -16.25 6.42
N PRO A 79 -4.78 -16.85 5.97
CA PRO A 79 -4.13 -16.48 4.72
C PRO A 79 -5.01 -16.73 3.49
N PHE A 80 -5.86 -17.76 3.53
CA PHE A 80 -6.68 -18.18 2.39
C PHE A 80 -7.92 -17.30 2.21
N CYS A 81 -8.36 -16.62 3.27
CA CYS A 81 -9.51 -15.71 3.25
C CYS A 81 -9.14 -14.23 3.40
N ALA A 82 -7.84 -13.89 3.45
CA ALA A 82 -7.38 -12.53 3.73
C ALA A 82 -7.95 -11.49 2.74
N SER A 83 -7.85 -11.75 1.43
CA SER A 83 -8.40 -10.89 0.38
C SER A 83 -9.91 -10.69 0.50
N LYS A 84 -10.65 -11.77 0.82
CA LYS A 84 -12.09 -11.72 1.06
C LYS A 84 -12.44 -10.88 2.29
N ARG A 85 -11.68 -11.02 3.40
CA ARG A 85 -11.89 -10.22 4.63
C ARG A 85 -11.55 -8.75 4.44
N ILE A 86 -10.50 -8.45 3.68
CA ILE A 86 -10.14 -7.08 3.29
C ILE A 86 -11.27 -6.48 2.43
N ALA A 87 -11.85 -7.24 1.51
CA ALA A 87 -12.99 -6.76 0.73
C ALA A 87 -14.24 -6.53 1.59
N GLU A 88 -14.60 -7.50 2.45
CA GLU A 88 -15.86 -7.50 3.21
C GLU A 88 -15.87 -6.59 4.45
N ASN A 89 -14.75 -6.46 5.17
CA ASN A 89 -14.65 -5.71 6.43
C ASN A 89 -13.54 -4.64 6.42
N GLY A 90 -13.00 -4.30 5.24
CA GLY A 90 -11.86 -3.40 5.11
C GLY A 90 -12.14 -1.91 5.28
N VAL A 91 -13.12 -1.47 6.07
CA VAL A 91 -13.38 -0.01 6.24
C VAL A 91 -12.16 0.71 6.84
N ALA A 92 -11.61 0.18 7.93
CA ALA A 92 -10.40 0.74 8.56
C ALA A 92 -9.20 0.69 7.61
N PHE A 93 -9.10 -0.39 6.84
CA PHE A 93 -8.06 -0.61 5.85
C PHE A 93 -8.14 0.40 4.68
N ARG A 94 -9.33 0.57 4.10
CA ARG A 94 -9.62 1.54 3.05
C ARG A 94 -9.30 2.97 3.51
N LEU A 95 -9.61 3.30 4.77
CA LEU A 95 -9.31 4.60 5.33
C LEU A 95 -7.81 4.88 5.36
N ILE A 96 -7.00 3.92 5.82
CA ILE A 96 -5.54 4.09 5.93
C ILE A 96 -4.88 4.06 4.55
N ALA A 97 -5.31 3.17 3.66
CA ALA A 97 -4.89 3.17 2.26
C ALA A 97 -5.22 4.50 1.57
N SER A 98 -6.40 5.08 1.83
CA SER A 98 -6.79 6.40 1.32
C SER A 98 -5.87 7.51 1.84
N LYS A 99 -5.55 7.51 3.14
CA LYS A 99 -4.61 8.48 3.74
C LYS A 99 -3.24 8.41 3.08
N LEU A 100 -2.74 7.20 2.83
CA LEU A 100 -1.44 6.99 2.17
C LEU A 100 -1.46 7.52 0.74
N VAL A 101 -2.52 7.24 -0.01
CA VAL A 101 -2.71 7.76 -1.38
C VAL A 101 -2.75 9.29 -1.41
N GLU A 102 -3.49 9.92 -0.51
CA GLU A 102 -3.53 11.38 -0.41
C GLU A 102 -2.19 11.96 -0.01
N ARG A 103 -1.42 11.28 0.84
CA ARG A 103 -0.10 11.73 1.23
C ARG A 103 0.91 11.65 0.08
N ILE A 104 0.93 10.54 -0.66
CA ILE A 104 1.74 10.38 -1.87
C ILE A 104 1.40 11.44 -2.93
N LYS A 105 0.12 11.82 -3.04
CA LYS A 105 -0.29 12.94 -3.91
C LYS A 105 0.29 14.26 -3.43
N ALA A 106 0.22 14.55 -2.13
CA ALA A 106 0.70 15.81 -1.54
C ALA A 106 2.23 15.96 -1.66
N ASN A 107 2.97 14.87 -1.44
CA ASN A 107 4.44 14.86 -1.55
C ASN A 107 4.95 14.77 -2.99
N GLY A 108 4.05 14.68 -3.98
CA GLY A 108 4.39 14.47 -5.37
C GLY A 108 4.46 12.98 -5.72
N ARG A 109 3.53 12.54 -6.57
CA ARG A 109 3.41 11.13 -6.99
C ARG A 109 4.72 10.57 -7.53
N GLY A 110 5.42 11.35 -8.35
CA GLY A 110 6.69 10.96 -8.93
C GLY A 110 7.91 11.36 -8.11
N ALA A 111 7.81 12.17 -7.05
CA ALA A 111 8.97 12.77 -6.40
C ALA A 111 9.84 11.72 -5.67
N VAL A 112 11.17 11.92 -5.74
CA VAL A 112 12.17 11.24 -4.90
C VAL A 112 12.34 12.13 -3.67
N VAL A 113 12.30 11.57 -2.47
CA VAL A 113 12.32 12.31 -1.19
C VAL A 113 13.71 12.40 -0.62
#